data_AF-A0A7S0CDJ9-F1
#
_entry.id   AF-A0A7S0CDJ9-F1
#
_cell.length_a   1.000
_cell.length_b   1.000
_cell.length_c   1.000
_cell.angle_alpha   90.00
_cell.angle_beta   90.00
_cell.angle_gamma   90.00
#
_symmetry.space_group_name_H-M   'P 1'
#
loop_
_entity.id
_entity.type
_entity.pdbx_description
1 polymer ?
#
loop_
_entity_poly.entity_id
_entity_poly.type
_entity_poly.pdbx_seq_one_letter_code
_entity_poly.pdbx_strand_id
1 'polypeptide(L)'
;MRSDILSFSAVVAASLVASSDLVSASSNIELENEGIVNVGSLRKLKKGKKGEEGGKKIAKKAKKAKKGTTSDSMAFSTVGPPDGENVCHEKKVEIANVQCVIDQVNQTGEQSGTNVTEGYKGNQATTAVPITVPYYQKGLCPVNVHWHLGTEHLSAGEYDETGTGPTEIAHRRKLAGKARQGFQCNLYDDSEDMFTSHYDWKYCTDMEVGQTYEVHWPHSTIGACGTVNQFQSPFYDGVFCYSELLTADTVINENVGVQAQIFTIVNDEDYYYPDLMRGMIVDGDFGADVAKYTGSTTGTSRDNDVCSGYSPITWQVDRKCHMVSASTFDKMCADMLSQRDDMSGDVYPHGSRALVADHLAADNHSR
;
A
#
# COMPACT_ATOMS: atom_id res chain seq x y z
N MET A 1 -53.43 31.26 8.26
CA MET A 1 -52.02 31.29 7.83
C MET A 1 -51.74 29.94 7.20
N ARG A 2 -51.51 29.92 5.87
CA ARG A 2 -51.23 28.75 5.01
C ARG A 2 -49.87 28.16 5.41
N SER A 3 -49.65 26.84 5.59
CA SER A 3 -49.57 25.70 4.64
C SER A 3 -48.53 25.87 3.53
N ASP A 4 -47.79 24.77 3.27
CA ASP A 4 -46.79 24.43 2.22
C ASP A 4 -45.42 24.10 2.89
N ILE A 5 -44.83 22.89 2.95
CA ILE A 5 -44.69 21.72 2.06
C ILE A 5 -44.29 22.09 0.63
N LEU A 6 -43.02 21.83 0.27
CA LEU A 6 -42.45 21.55 -1.07
C LEU A 6 -40.94 21.24 -0.84
N SER A 7 -40.47 19.99 -0.92
CA SER A 7 -40.05 19.25 -2.13
C SER A 7 -39.08 20.02 -3.02
N PHE A 8 -37.82 19.59 -3.08
CA PHE A 8 -36.89 19.94 -4.15
C PHE A 8 -36.34 18.65 -4.76
N SER A 9 -37.01 18.18 -5.81
CA SER A 9 -36.47 17.30 -6.83
C SER A 9 -36.43 18.08 -8.15
N ALA A 10 -35.34 17.87 -8.89
CA ALA A 10 -35.20 18.07 -10.33
C ALA A 10 -35.33 19.50 -10.90
N VAL A 11 -34.23 20.01 -11.45
CA VAL A 11 -34.26 20.92 -12.61
C VAL A 11 -33.56 20.24 -13.77
N VAL A 12 -34.31 20.12 -14.86
CA VAL A 12 -34.00 19.48 -16.13
C VAL A 12 -33.21 20.44 -17.05
N ALA A 13 -32.37 19.81 -17.87
CA ALA A 13 -31.70 20.25 -19.09
C ALA A 13 -32.25 21.48 -19.86
N ALA A 14 -31.33 22.26 -20.40
CA ALA A 14 -31.49 22.96 -21.67
C ALA A 14 -30.13 23.05 -22.41
N SER A 15 -30.05 22.40 -23.57
CA SER A 15 -28.97 22.53 -24.55
C SER A 15 -29.08 23.85 -25.32
N LEU A 16 -27.95 24.45 -25.68
CA LEU A 16 -27.82 25.30 -26.87
C LEU A 16 -26.41 25.14 -27.47
N VAL A 17 -26.43 24.90 -28.77
CA VAL A 17 -25.30 24.67 -29.69
C VAL A 17 -24.83 26.01 -30.27
N ALA A 18 -23.52 26.23 -30.32
CA ALA A 18 -22.73 26.99 -31.32
C ALA A 18 -21.42 27.46 -30.67
N SER A 19 -20.24 27.52 -31.28
CA SER A 19 -19.65 27.03 -32.52
C SER A 19 -18.14 27.28 -32.40
N SER A 20 -17.36 26.35 -32.95
CA SER A 20 -16.04 26.48 -33.62
C SER A 20 -15.03 27.59 -33.26
N ASP A 21 -13.79 27.10 -33.07
CA ASP A 21 -12.48 27.69 -33.39
C ASP A 21 -11.78 28.57 -32.35
N LEU A 22 -10.69 28.03 -31.79
CA LEU A 22 -9.39 28.69 -31.57
C LEU A 22 -8.38 27.63 -31.07
N VAL A 23 -7.67 27.00 -32.01
CA VAL A 23 -6.22 27.15 -32.29
C VAL A 23 -5.29 26.72 -31.15
N SER A 24 -4.64 25.58 -31.43
CA SER A 24 -3.37 25.06 -30.93
C SER A 24 -2.33 26.12 -30.54
N ALA A 25 -1.86 26.07 -29.30
CA ALA A 25 -0.59 26.65 -28.88
C ALA A 25 0.24 25.58 -28.17
N SER A 26 1.10 24.92 -28.95
CA SER A 26 2.15 24.03 -28.47
C SER A 26 3.28 24.88 -27.92
N SER A 27 3.50 24.88 -26.60
CA SER A 27 4.71 25.47 -26.01
C SER A 27 5.79 24.41 -25.93
N ASN A 28 6.81 24.57 -26.77
CA ASN A 28 8.09 23.88 -26.65
C ASN A 28 8.74 24.26 -25.32
N ILE A 29 8.99 23.27 -24.47
CA ILE A 29 9.94 23.41 -23.35
C ILE A 29 11.19 22.64 -23.76
N GLU A 30 12.26 23.39 -23.99
CA GLU A 30 13.62 22.88 -24.17
C GLU A 30 14.06 22.18 -22.88
N LEU A 31 14.37 20.89 -22.99
CA LEU A 31 15.07 20.13 -21.96
C LEU A 31 16.56 20.41 -22.11
N GLU A 32 17.11 21.24 -21.22
CA GLU A 32 18.55 21.32 -21.02
C GLU A 32 19.03 20.01 -20.38
N ASN A 33 19.94 19.35 -21.09
CA ASN A 33 20.46 18.03 -20.82
C ASN A 33 21.87 18.17 -20.22
N GLU A 34 22.00 18.08 -18.90
CA GLU A 34 23.30 17.98 -18.25
C GLU A 34 23.53 16.58 -17.66
N GLY A 35 24.37 15.81 -18.36
CA GLY A 35 25.47 15.08 -17.73
C GLY A 35 25.18 13.76 -17.02
N ILE A 36 24.84 12.69 -17.76
CA ILE A 36 25.11 11.32 -17.30
C ILE A 36 26.27 10.74 -18.10
N VAL A 37 27.38 10.50 -17.40
CA VAL A 37 28.59 9.86 -17.92
C VAL A 37 28.31 8.39 -18.17
N ASN A 38 28.26 8.02 -19.45
CA ASN A 38 28.08 6.65 -19.91
C ASN A 38 29.43 5.91 -19.90
N VAL A 39 29.63 4.99 -18.95
CA VAL A 39 30.74 4.03 -18.97
C VAL A 39 30.21 2.70 -19.48
N GLY A 40 30.17 2.56 -20.80
CA GLY A 40 29.63 1.37 -21.47
C GLY A 40 30.37 1.07 -22.76
N SER A 41 31.65 0.68 -22.68
CA SER A 41 32.33 0.03 -23.78
C SER A 41 33.28 -1.02 -23.23
N LEU A 42 32.99 -2.30 -23.49
CA LEU A 42 33.96 -3.32 -23.89
C LEU A 42 33.26 -4.67 -24.22
N ARG A 43 33.24 -4.96 -25.53
CA ARG A 43 33.55 -6.24 -26.20
C ARG A 43 32.55 -7.41 -26.21
N LYS A 44 31.92 -7.53 -27.39
CA LYS A 44 31.70 -8.72 -28.24
C LYS A 44 32.18 -10.08 -27.68
N LEU A 45 31.20 -10.95 -27.43
CA LEU A 45 31.36 -12.42 -27.35
C LEU A 45 31.46 -13.05 -28.75
N LYS A 46 32.46 -13.92 -28.94
CA LYS A 46 32.51 -14.94 -30.01
C LYS A 46 32.55 -16.33 -29.35
N LYS A 47 31.66 -17.22 -29.79
CA LYS A 47 31.61 -18.66 -29.45
C LYS A 47 32.79 -19.42 -30.08
N GLY A 48 33.32 -20.41 -29.36
CA GLY A 48 34.26 -21.43 -29.86
C GLY A 48 34.47 -22.55 -28.83
N LYS A 49 34.47 -23.81 -29.29
CA LYS A 49 34.30 -25.08 -28.54
C LYS A 49 35.58 -25.65 -27.89
N LYS A 50 35.34 -26.46 -26.84
CA LYS A 50 35.97 -27.72 -26.35
C LYS A 50 37.50 -27.85 -26.21
N GLY A 51 37.92 -28.33 -25.04
CA GLY A 51 39.19 -29.02 -24.78
C GLY A 51 39.30 -29.44 -23.31
N GLU A 52 39.51 -30.73 -23.09
CA GLU A 52 39.52 -31.46 -21.80
C GLU A 52 40.96 -31.58 -21.24
N GLU A 53 41.05 -31.84 -19.93
CA GLU A 53 42.19 -32.28 -19.11
C GLU A 53 43.37 -31.32 -18.80
N GLY A 54 43.70 -31.24 -17.49
CA GLY A 54 45.06 -30.87 -17.07
C GLY A 54 45.24 -30.17 -15.71
N GLY A 55 45.08 -30.90 -14.61
CA GLY A 55 46.05 -30.90 -13.49
C GLY A 55 46.18 -29.67 -12.57
N LYS A 56 45.73 -29.86 -11.32
CA LYS A 56 46.36 -29.40 -10.05
C LYS A 56 47.43 -28.30 -10.18
N LYS A 57 47.05 -27.07 -9.84
CA LYS A 57 47.85 -26.05 -9.09
C LYS A 57 47.09 -24.73 -9.14
N ILE A 58 46.48 -24.34 -8.01
CA ILE A 58 46.45 -22.99 -7.40
C ILE A 58 45.57 -23.15 -6.15
N ALA A 59 46.09 -23.93 -5.20
CA ALA A 59 45.62 -23.96 -3.82
C ALA A 59 46.87 -23.71 -2.97
N LYS A 60 47.29 -22.44 -2.91
CA LYS A 60 48.29 -21.86 -2.00
C LYS A 60 48.63 -20.42 -2.43
N LYS A 61 47.67 -19.50 -2.30
CA LYS A 61 47.93 -18.05 -2.15
C LYS A 61 46.67 -17.32 -1.67
N ALA A 62 46.16 -17.74 -0.51
CA ALA A 62 45.13 -17.01 0.22
C ALA A 62 45.29 -17.25 1.73
N LYS A 63 46.47 -16.94 2.27
CA LYS A 63 46.73 -16.89 3.72
C LYS A 63 47.81 -15.85 4.01
N LYS A 64 47.43 -14.57 4.02
CA LYS A 64 47.98 -13.52 4.91
C LYS A 64 47.34 -12.16 4.59
N ALA A 65 46.25 -11.86 5.26
CA ALA A 65 45.93 -10.52 5.74
C ALA A 65 44.99 -10.71 6.93
N LYS A 66 45.46 -10.34 8.11
CA LYS A 66 44.77 -10.50 9.39
C LYS A 66 44.39 -9.08 9.82
N LYS A 67 43.12 -8.91 10.23
CA LYS A 67 42.66 -8.07 11.34
C LYS A 67 42.48 -6.55 11.10
N GLY A 68 41.25 -6.08 11.40
CA GLY A 68 40.77 -4.69 11.30
C GLY A 68 40.06 -4.49 9.97
N THR A 69 38.79 -4.07 9.87
CA THR A 69 38.04 -3.10 10.67
C THR A 69 36.55 -3.29 10.35
N THR A 70 35.72 -3.14 11.38
CA THR A 70 34.25 -2.92 11.45
C THR A 70 33.37 -3.26 10.24
N SER A 71 32.33 -4.07 10.52
CA SER A 71 31.02 -4.03 9.86
C SER A 71 30.60 -2.58 9.66
N ASP A 72 30.78 -2.06 8.45
CA ASP A 72 30.24 -0.78 8.05
C ASP A 72 28.74 -1.01 7.80
N SER A 73 27.96 -0.89 8.87
CA SER A 73 26.53 -0.65 8.74
C SER A 73 26.40 0.55 7.81
N MET A 74 25.77 0.37 6.65
CA MET A 74 25.39 1.48 5.77
C MET A 74 24.74 2.55 6.65
N ALA A 75 25.47 3.63 6.95
CA ALA A 75 24.96 4.73 7.74
C ALA A 75 23.91 5.42 6.88
N PHE A 76 22.64 5.16 7.18
CA PHE A 76 21.54 5.91 6.59
C PHE A 76 21.77 7.40 6.87
N SER A 77 21.65 8.22 5.82
CA SER A 77 21.78 9.67 5.94
C SER A 77 20.73 10.15 6.93
N THR A 78 21.17 10.66 8.08
CA THR A 78 20.32 11.19 9.15
C THR A 78 19.87 12.63 8.89
N VAL A 79 20.08 13.14 7.67
CA VAL A 79 19.68 14.49 7.30
C VAL A 79 18.23 14.45 6.86
N GLY A 80 17.34 14.89 7.75
CA GLY A 80 15.93 15.11 7.42
C GLY A 80 15.76 16.15 6.30
N PRO A 81 14.57 16.22 5.68
CA PRO A 81 14.29 17.20 4.64
C PRO A 81 14.49 18.63 5.18
N PRO A 82 14.84 19.60 4.33
CA PRO A 82 15.00 20.99 4.75
C PRO A 82 13.74 21.52 5.45
N ASP A 83 13.89 22.34 6.48
CA ASP A 83 12.75 22.99 7.16
C ASP A 83 11.85 23.76 6.18
N GLY A 84 10.57 23.87 6.50
CA GLY A 84 9.56 24.50 5.63
C GLY A 84 8.14 24.04 5.92
N GLU A 85 7.17 24.75 5.35
CA GLU A 85 5.73 24.52 5.56
C GLU A 85 5.27 23.18 4.96
N ASN A 86 4.57 22.38 5.78
CA ASN A 86 3.85 21.22 5.30
C ASN A 86 2.46 21.65 4.80
N VAL A 87 2.31 21.78 3.48
CA VAL A 87 1.07 22.24 2.83
C VAL A 87 -0.10 21.26 2.98
N CYS A 88 0.18 20.00 3.30
CA CYS A 88 -0.82 18.94 3.46
C CYS A 88 -1.32 18.80 4.90
N HIS A 89 -0.66 19.43 5.87
CA HIS A 89 -1.02 19.32 7.28
C HIS A 89 -2.45 19.81 7.53
N GLU A 90 -3.23 19.03 8.28
CA GLU A 90 -4.63 19.30 8.64
C GLU A 90 -5.56 19.46 7.42
N LYS A 91 -5.24 18.80 6.30
CA LYS A 91 -6.07 18.82 5.08
C LYS A 91 -7.14 17.74 5.03
N LYS A 92 -7.19 16.83 6.00
CA LYS A 92 -8.24 15.82 6.13
C LYS A 92 -9.64 16.45 5.97
N VAL A 93 -10.39 15.92 5.00
CA VAL A 93 -11.83 16.18 4.88
C VAL A 93 -12.56 15.20 5.79
N GLU A 94 -13.24 15.68 6.82
CA GLU A 94 -13.98 14.83 7.76
C GLU A 94 -15.26 14.25 7.13
N ILE A 95 -15.30 12.93 6.99
CA ILE A 95 -16.49 12.18 6.61
C ILE A 95 -16.77 11.15 7.70
N ALA A 96 -17.96 11.23 8.30
CA ALA A 96 -18.33 10.36 9.40
C ALA A 96 -18.52 8.91 8.95
N ASN A 97 -18.18 7.97 9.84
CA ASN A 97 -18.68 6.60 9.71
C ASN A 97 -20.21 6.62 9.89
N VAL A 98 -20.90 5.73 9.19
CA VAL A 98 -22.37 5.62 9.21
C VAL A 98 -22.78 4.21 9.58
N GLN A 99 -24.02 4.03 10.04
CA GLN A 99 -24.58 2.69 10.14
C GLN A 99 -24.64 2.08 8.75
N CYS A 100 -24.15 0.84 8.58
CA CYS A 100 -24.08 0.19 7.26
C CYS A 100 -25.46 0.08 6.60
N VAL A 101 -26.46 -0.38 7.37
CA VAL A 101 -27.82 -0.66 6.89
C VAL A 101 -28.85 -0.05 7.83
N ILE A 102 -29.79 0.71 7.29
CA ILE A 102 -30.99 1.21 7.99
C ILE A 102 -32.20 0.77 7.17
N ASP A 103 -33.19 0.16 7.81
CA ASP A 103 -34.43 -0.31 7.16
C ASP A 103 -34.19 -1.15 5.89
N GLN A 104 -33.18 -2.03 5.94
CA GLN A 104 -32.75 -2.90 4.82
C GLN A 104 -32.13 -2.16 3.62
N VAL A 105 -31.75 -0.89 3.79
CA VAL A 105 -31.10 -0.06 2.77
C VAL A 105 -29.66 0.25 3.19
N ASN A 106 -28.70 -0.03 2.31
CA ASN A 106 -27.30 0.36 2.50
C ASN A 106 -27.19 1.89 2.54
N GLN A 107 -26.50 2.43 3.55
CA GLN A 107 -26.38 3.88 3.77
C GLN A 107 -25.10 4.50 3.17
N THR A 108 -24.20 3.65 2.67
CA THR A 108 -22.94 4.07 2.06
C THR A 108 -22.62 3.15 0.89
N GLY A 109 -21.62 3.52 0.10
CA GLY A 109 -21.08 2.67 -0.95
C GLY A 109 -20.45 1.39 -0.41
N GLU A 110 -19.96 0.58 -1.33
CA GLU A 110 -19.21 -0.64 -1.06
C GLU A 110 -18.07 -0.46 -0.06
N GLN A 111 -17.78 -1.50 0.72
CA GLN A 111 -16.76 -1.51 1.77
C GLN A 111 -15.55 -2.38 1.42
N SER A 112 -14.39 -2.10 2.03
CA SER A 112 -13.13 -2.84 1.79
C SER A 112 -12.68 -3.67 2.99
N GLY A 113 -11.69 -4.54 2.79
CA GLY A 113 -11.40 -5.70 3.66
C GLY A 113 -12.30 -6.88 3.29
N THR A 114 -12.46 -7.10 1.98
CA THR A 114 -13.34 -8.11 1.39
C THR A 114 -12.60 -9.43 1.17
N ASN A 115 -13.35 -10.46 0.79
CA ASN A 115 -12.75 -11.62 0.15
C ASN A 115 -12.23 -11.19 -1.25
N VAL A 116 -10.98 -11.50 -1.53
CA VAL A 116 -10.31 -11.20 -2.81
C VAL A 116 -9.89 -12.48 -3.54
N THR A 117 -10.28 -13.65 -3.06
CA THR A 117 -10.08 -14.95 -3.72
C THR A 117 -10.45 -14.87 -5.20
N GLU A 118 -9.66 -15.50 -6.06
CA GLU A 118 -9.95 -15.51 -7.50
C GLU A 118 -11.39 -15.99 -7.77
N GLY A 119 -12.14 -15.20 -8.54
CA GLY A 119 -13.55 -15.48 -8.87
C GLY A 119 -14.58 -15.02 -7.84
N TYR A 120 -14.18 -14.53 -6.66
CA TYR A 120 -15.10 -13.90 -5.72
C TYR A 120 -15.71 -12.63 -6.31
N LYS A 121 -16.99 -12.43 -6.00
CA LYS A 121 -17.73 -11.18 -6.18
C LYS A 121 -18.63 -10.99 -4.97
N GLY A 122 -18.72 -9.76 -4.49
CA GLY A 122 -19.72 -9.41 -3.48
C GLY A 122 -21.13 -9.35 -4.06
N ASN A 123 -22.08 -9.03 -3.19
CA ASN A 123 -23.51 -8.94 -3.50
C ASN A 123 -24.01 -7.49 -3.61
N GLN A 124 -23.17 -6.49 -3.33
CA GLN A 124 -23.53 -5.08 -3.50
C GLN A 124 -23.33 -4.66 -4.96
N ALA A 125 -24.44 -4.50 -5.68
CA ALA A 125 -24.41 -3.99 -7.04
C ALA A 125 -23.84 -2.56 -7.08
N THR A 126 -22.84 -2.31 -7.92
CA THR A 126 -22.25 -0.98 -8.13
C THR A 126 -22.05 -0.68 -9.61
N THR A 127 -22.15 0.61 -9.96
CA THR A 127 -21.75 1.12 -11.29
C THR A 127 -20.37 1.76 -11.27
N ALA A 128 -19.72 1.85 -10.09
CA ALA A 128 -18.37 2.38 -9.98
C ALA A 128 -17.39 1.44 -10.69
N VAL A 129 -16.45 2.03 -11.41
CA VAL A 129 -15.41 1.29 -12.15
C VAL A 129 -14.08 1.46 -11.43
N PRO A 130 -13.43 0.39 -10.95
CA PRO A 130 -12.14 0.52 -10.29
C PRO A 130 -11.06 0.93 -11.30
N ILE A 131 -10.01 1.57 -10.82
CA ILE A 131 -8.78 1.76 -11.61
C ILE A 131 -8.13 0.39 -11.85
N THR A 132 -8.12 -0.05 -13.11
CA THR A 132 -7.61 -1.38 -13.50
C THR A 132 -6.14 -1.41 -13.95
N VAL A 133 -5.51 -0.24 -14.05
CA VAL A 133 -4.11 -0.05 -14.44
C VAL A 133 -3.27 0.37 -13.23
N PRO A 134 -1.94 0.30 -13.27
CA PRO A 134 -1.10 0.83 -12.20
C PRO A 134 -1.43 2.29 -11.90
N TYR A 135 -1.53 2.64 -10.61
CA TYR A 135 -1.95 3.97 -10.14
C TYR A 135 -1.12 5.13 -10.71
N TYR A 136 0.19 4.96 -10.89
CA TYR A 136 1.03 5.98 -11.51
C TYR A 136 0.59 6.34 -12.94
N GLN A 137 -0.03 5.42 -13.69
CA GLN A 137 -0.56 5.70 -15.04
C GLN A 137 -1.81 6.57 -15.01
N LYS A 138 -2.44 6.72 -13.84
CA LYS A 138 -3.56 7.61 -13.57
C LYS A 138 -3.15 8.88 -12.83
N GLY A 139 -1.85 9.08 -12.59
CA GLY A 139 -1.33 10.25 -11.87
C GLY A 139 -1.46 10.15 -10.35
N LEU A 140 -1.79 8.98 -9.81
CA LEU A 140 -1.85 8.74 -8.38
C LEU A 140 -0.43 8.42 -7.86
N CYS A 141 -0.02 9.09 -6.77
CA CYS A 141 1.19 8.73 -6.01
C CYS A 141 0.81 8.21 -4.61
N PRO A 142 1.64 7.37 -3.98
CA PRO A 142 1.42 6.99 -2.59
C PRO A 142 1.62 8.21 -1.69
N VAL A 143 0.71 8.41 -0.76
CA VAL A 143 0.71 9.56 0.17
C VAL A 143 0.90 9.13 1.63
N ASN A 144 0.97 7.83 1.88
CA ASN A 144 1.23 7.22 3.17
C ASN A 144 1.62 5.74 2.95
N VAL A 145 2.21 5.13 3.96
CA VAL A 145 2.28 3.68 4.11
C VAL A 145 1.95 3.36 5.56
N HIS A 146 1.12 2.35 5.77
CA HIS A 146 0.83 1.78 7.09
C HIS A 146 0.51 0.30 6.92
N TRP A 147 0.41 -0.44 8.02
CA TRP A 147 0.10 -1.86 7.93
C TRP A 147 -0.78 -2.32 9.09
N HIS A 148 -1.47 -3.43 8.84
CA HIS A 148 -2.35 -4.07 9.80
C HIS A 148 -1.74 -5.38 10.30
N LEU A 149 -2.06 -5.74 11.54
CA LEU A 149 -1.72 -7.04 12.13
C LEU A 149 -2.62 -8.14 11.54
N GLY A 150 -2.00 -9.09 10.83
CA GLY A 150 -2.72 -10.00 9.95
C GLY A 150 -3.32 -9.26 8.77
N THR A 151 -4.25 -9.90 8.08
CA THR A 151 -4.92 -9.32 6.91
C THR A 151 -6.36 -8.94 7.22
N GLU A 152 -6.76 -7.77 6.73
CA GLU A 152 -8.14 -7.33 6.66
C GLU A 152 -8.89 -8.00 5.50
N HIS A 153 -8.16 -8.31 4.42
CA HIS A 153 -8.68 -9.06 3.28
C HIS A 153 -8.52 -10.58 3.49
N LEU A 154 -9.33 -11.36 2.76
CA LEU A 154 -9.22 -12.83 2.73
C LEU A 154 -8.88 -13.31 1.32
N SER A 155 -7.92 -14.21 1.17
CA SER A 155 -7.62 -14.92 -0.07
C SER A 155 -7.46 -16.41 0.26
N ALA A 156 -8.43 -17.22 -0.16
CA ALA A 156 -8.49 -18.63 0.20
C ALA A 156 -7.25 -19.39 -0.30
N GLY A 157 -6.59 -20.11 0.60
CA GLY A 157 -5.34 -20.82 0.38
C GLY A 157 -4.07 -19.98 0.55
N GLU A 158 -4.18 -18.65 0.63
CA GLU A 158 -3.03 -17.73 0.72
C GLU A 158 -2.98 -17.07 2.10
N TYR A 159 -4.03 -16.32 2.44
CA TYR A 159 -4.23 -15.70 3.74
C TYR A 159 -5.71 -15.80 4.16
N ASP A 160 -5.99 -16.73 5.06
CA ASP A 160 -7.35 -17.08 5.47
C ASP A 160 -7.38 -17.64 6.91
N GLU A 161 -8.51 -18.25 7.29
CA GLU A 161 -8.76 -18.85 8.61
C GLU A 161 -7.80 -20.01 8.96
N THR A 162 -7.13 -20.58 7.96
CA THR A 162 -6.23 -21.74 8.13
C THR A 162 -4.78 -21.34 8.37
N GLY A 163 -4.43 -20.07 8.11
CA GLY A 163 -3.09 -19.57 8.33
C GLY A 163 -2.68 -19.51 9.79
N THR A 164 -1.37 -19.51 9.99
CA THR A 164 -0.74 -19.57 11.32
C THR A 164 0.32 -18.49 11.48
N GLY A 165 0.67 -18.19 12.73
CA GLY A 165 1.71 -17.23 13.07
C GLY A 165 2.34 -17.55 14.43
N PRO A 166 3.42 -16.84 14.80
CA PRO A 166 4.28 -17.17 15.95
C PRO A 166 3.59 -16.99 17.31
N THR A 167 2.77 -15.96 17.44
CA THR A 167 1.96 -15.75 18.64
C THR A 167 0.52 -16.15 18.35
N GLU A 168 0.03 -17.09 19.16
CA GLU A 168 -1.35 -17.55 19.17
C GLU A 168 -2.36 -16.38 19.21
N ILE A 169 -3.37 -16.46 18.33
CA ILE A 169 -4.40 -15.44 18.07
C ILE A 169 -5.14 -15.00 19.35
N ALA A 170 -5.21 -15.88 20.36
CA ALA A 170 -5.83 -15.61 21.65
C ALA A 170 -4.97 -14.77 22.62
N HIS A 171 -3.63 -14.80 22.47
CA HIS A 171 -2.70 -14.21 23.42
C HIS A 171 -2.45 -12.71 23.19
N ARG A 172 -2.47 -12.22 21.94
CA ARG A 172 -2.38 -10.77 21.66
C ARG A 172 -3.62 -9.97 22.05
N ARG A 173 -4.81 -10.61 22.07
CA ARG A 173 -6.03 -10.00 22.63
C ARG A 173 -5.89 -9.61 24.11
N LYS A 174 -4.95 -10.21 24.85
CA LYS A 174 -4.79 -10.02 26.30
C LYS A 174 -3.57 -9.20 26.72
N LEU A 175 -2.50 -9.14 25.92
CA LEU A 175 -1.19 -8.65 26.40
C LEU A 175 -0.71 -7.32 25.80
N ALA A 176 -1.24 -6.86 24.65
CA ALA A 176 -0.70 -5.70 23.94
C ALA A 176 -1.79 -4.75 23.39
N GLY A 177 -2.78 -4.37 24.22
CA GLY A 177 -3.68 -3.26 23.91
C GLY A 177 -4.31 -3.27 22.49
N LYS A 178 -5.45 -3.95 22.32
CA LYS A 178 -6.52 -3.63 21.34
C LYS A 178 -6.27 -3.72 19.82
N ALA A 179 -5.17 -4.25 19.29
CA ALA A 179 -5.15 -4.60 17.86
C ALA A 179 -5.92 -5.92 17.61
N ARG A 180 -7.05 -5.88 16.89
CA ARG A 180 -7.70 -7.12 16.39
C ARG A 180 -6.76 -7.72 15.34
N GLN A 181 -6.37 -8.97 15.53
CA GLN A 181 -5.62 -9.72 14.54
C GLN A 181 -6.55 -10.16 13.39
N GLY A 182 -6.08 -9.96 12.16
CA GLY A 182 -6.74 -10.42 10.94
C GLY A 182 -6.35 -11.86 10.55
N PHE A 183 -6.62 -12.25 9.30
CA PHE A 183 -6.20 -13.56 8.81
C PHE A 183 -4.68 -13.66 8.70
N GLN A 184 -4.18 -14.88 8.53
CA GLN A 184 -2.75 -15.19 8.53
C GLN A 184 -2.37 -15.90 7.26
N CYS A 185 -1.12 -15.78 6.85
CA CYS A 185 -0.59 -16.56 5.75
C CYS A 185 -0.33 -18.00 6.12
N ASN A 186 -0.29 -18.86 5.10
CA ASN A 186 0.09 -20.28 5.22
C ASN A 186 1.60 -20.52 5.09
N LEU A 187 2.44 -19.53 5.44
CA LEU A 187 3.91 -19.58 5.24
C LEU A 187 4.70 -19.83 6.52
N TYR A 188 4.14 -19.51 7.70
CA TYR A 188 4.87 -19.62 8.97
C TYR A 188 5.16 -21.08 9.34
N ASP A 189 6.44 -21.39 9.60
CA ASP A 189 6.91 -22.68 10.11
C ASP A 189 7.81 -22.46 11.34
N ASP A 190 7.37 -22.92 12.51
CA ASP A 190 8.10 -22.75 13.78
C ASP A 190 9.36 -23.62 13.90
N SER A 191 9.56 -24.56 12.96
CA SER A 191 10.76 -25.40 12.87
C SER A 191 11.90 -24.76 12.08
N GLU A 192 11.63 -23.66 11.36
CA GLU A 192 12.64 -22.94 10.60
C GLU A 192 13.12 -21.66 11.32
N ASP A 193 14.44 -21.51 11.43
CA ASP A 193 15.07 -20.41 12.17
C ASP A 193 14.69 -19.02 11.60
N MET A 194 14.40 -18.89 10.30
CA MET A 194 14.03 -17.61 9.68
C MET A 194 12.70 -17.04 10.20
N PHE A 195 11.79 -17.87 10.69
CA PHE A 195 10.51 -17.42 11.27
C PHE A 195 10.57 -17.20 12.79
N THR A 196 11.62 -17.66 13.46
CA THR A 196 11.70 -17.67 14.94
C THR A 196 12.89 -16.89 15.49
N SER A 197 13.92 -16.65 14.68
CA SER A 197 15.12 -15.92 15.10
C SER A 197 14.80 -14.48 15.44
N HIS A 198 15.22 -14.05 16.62
CA HIS A 198 15.01 -12.69 17.09
C HIS A 198 15.65 -11.64 16.17
N TYR A 199 14.86 -10.62 15.84
CA TYR A 199 15.33 -9.42 15.14
C TYR A 199 15.30 -8.23 16.11
N ASP A 200 16.39 -7.45 16.14
CA ASP A 200 16.56 -6.27 16.99
C ASP A 200 16.03 -5.02 16.27
N TRP A 201 14.72 -4.80 16.38
CA TRP A 201 14.02 -3.66 15.76
C TRP A 201 14.54 -2.33 16.31
N LYS A 202 14.91 -1.40 15.41
CA LYS A 202 15.41 -0.07 15.79
C LYS A 202 14.39 1.04 15.58
N TYR A 203 13.51 0.89 14.60
CA TYR A 203 12.63 1.95 14.12
C TYR A 203 11.16 1.54 14.21
N CYS A 204 10.81 0.33 13.77
CA CYS A 204 9.45 -0.16 13.96
C CYS A 204 9.21 -0.58 15.42
N THR A 205 7.96 -0.45 15.88
CA THR A 205 7.53 -0.94 17.19
C THR A 205 6.43 -1.98 17.06
N ASP A 206 6.32 -2.87 18.05
CA ASP A 206 5.28 -3.91 18.14
C ASP A 206 5.26 -4.91 16.96
N MET A 207 6.43 -5.15 16.37
CA MET A 207 6.63 -6.12 15.30
C MET A 207 7.13 -7.47 15.83
N GLU A 208 6.80 -8.55 15.13
CA GLU A 208 7.20 -9.92 15.47
C GLU A 208 7.64 -10.66 14.20
N VAL A 209 8.83 -11.26 14.24
CA VAL A 209 9.30 -12.16 13.18
C VAL A 209 8.38 -13.37 13.12
N GLY A 210 8.04 -13.81 11.91
CA GLY A 210 7.09 -14.88 11.63
C GLY A 210 5.64 -14.42 11.50
N GLN A 211 5.31 -13.20 11.90
CA GLN A 211 3.94 -12.69 11.85
C GLN A 211 3.54 -12.22 10.45
N THR A 212 2.25 -12.33 10.14
CA THR A 212 1.65 -11.77 8.92
C THR A 212 1.25 -10.31 9.12
N TYR A 213 1.55 -9.47 8.14
CA TYR A 213 1.07 -8.09 8.06
C TYR A 213 0.55 -7.77 6.66
N GLU A 214 -0.53 -7.01 6.61
CA GLU A 214 -1.05 -6.43 5.37
C GLU A 214 -0.63 -4.96 5.28
N VAL A 215 0.22 -4.64 4.32
CA VAL A 215 0.73 -3.28 4.09
C VAL A 215 -0.19 -2.56 3.13
N HIS A 216 -0.59 -1.34 3.49
CA HIS A 216 -1.43 -0.46 2.71
C HIS A 216 -0.65 0.77 2.26
N TRP A 217 -0.79 1.10 0.99
CA TRP A 217 -0.35 2.38 0.43
C TRP A 217 -1.57 3.13 -0.10
N PRO A 218 -2.13 4.07 0.67
CA PRO A 218 -3.09 5.04 0.14
C PRO A 218 -2.42 5.89 -0.94
N HIS A 219 -3.11 6.07 -2.05
CA HIS A 219 -2.68 6.87 -3.19
C HIS A 219 -3.72 7.95 -3.52
N SER A 220 -3.26 9.09 -4.00
CA SER A 220 -4.12 10.20 -4.41
C SER A 220 -3.55 10.95 -5.61
N THR A 221 -4.43 11.39 -6.52
CA THR A 221 -4.09 12.35 -7.60
C THR A 221 -3.91 13.77 -7.09
N ILE A 222 -4.47 14.08 -5.91
CA ILE A 222 -4.42 15.40 -5.28
C ILE A 222 -3.51 15.42 -4.04
N GLY A 223 -2.63 14.41 -3.90
CA GLY A 223 -1.53 14.45 -2.95
C GLY A 223 -0.41 15.37 -3.42
N ALA A 224 0.53 15.71 -2.54
CA ALA A 224 1.71 16.51 -2.90
C ALA A 224 2.80 15.68 -3.59
N CYS A 225 2.43 14.98 -4.67
CA CYS A 225 3.26 14.04 -5.40
C CYS A 225 4.59 14.65 -5.86
N GLY A 226 5.69 13.92 -5.62
CA GLY A 226 7.05 14.33 -5.99
C GLY A 226 7.64 15.44 -5.11
N THR A 227 6.93 15.88 -4.07
CA THR A 227 7.43 16.90 -3.14
C THR A 227 7.87 16.30 -1.82
N VAL A 228 8.58 17.09 -1.02
CA VAL A 228 8.93 16.79 0.38
C VAL A 228 7.71 16.63 1.32
N ASN A 229 6.51 17.01 0.87
CA ASN A 229 5.25 16.89 1.62
C ASN A 229 4.40 15.70 1.13
N GLN A 230 4.95 14.79 0.31
CA GLN A 230 4.16 13.72 -0.29
C GLN A 230 3.56 12.76 0.74
N PHE A 231 4.35 12.32 1.73
CA PHE A 231 3.94 11.34 2.72
C PHE A 231 3.45 12.02 4.00
N GLN A 232 2.28 11.61 4.48
CA GLN A 232 1.57 12.25 5.58
C GLN A 232 1.04 11.24 6.59
N SER A 233 0.95 11.64 7.85
CA SER A 233 0.31 10.94 8.96
C SER A 233 -0.49 11.96 9.79
N PRO A 234 -1.83 11.87 9.86
CA PRO A 234 -2.66 10.78 9.34
C PRO A 234 -2.73 10.78 7.80
N PHE A 235 -2.88 9.60 7.20
CA PHE A 235 -2.89 9.46 5.73
C PHE A 235 -3.95 10.32 5.01
N TYR A 236 -5.05 10.68 5.69
CA TYR A 236 -6.09 11.53 5.12
C TYR A 236 -5.59 12.91 4.71
N ASP A 237 -4.61 13.47 5.43
CA ASP A 237 -3.98 14.75 5.08
C ASP A 237 -3.29 14.66 3.72
N GLY A 238 -2.62 13.53 3.45
CA GLY A 238 -2.01 13.23 2.16
C GLY A 238 -3.05 12.99 1.06
N VAL A 239 -4.12 12.24 1.37
CA VAL A 239 -5.19 11.94 0.41
C VAL A 239 -5.90 13.20 -0.06
N PHE A 240 -6.09 14.18 0.83
CA PHE A 240 -6.86 15.40 0.58
C PHE A 240 -6.02 16.68 0.50
N CYS A 241 -4.69 16.55 0.33
CA CYS A 241 -3.75 17.66 0.42
C CYS A 241 -4.17 18.89 -0.43
N TYR A 242 -4.55 18.65 -1.69
CA TYR A 242 -5.10 19.66 -2.61
C TYR A 242 -6.59 19.43 -2.90
N SER A 243 -7.40 19.25 -1.85
CA SER A 243 -8.85 18.99 -1.97
C SER A 243 -9.62 20.10 -2.71
N GLU A 244 -9.09 21.32 -2.80
CA GLU A 244 -9.64 22.40 -3.63
C GLU A 244 -9.65 22.11 -5.14
N LEU A 245 -8.89 21.10 -5.59
CA LEU A 245 -8.90 20.64 -6.98
C LEU A 245 -10.06 19.69 -7.27
N LEU A 246 -10.77 19.23 -6.24
CA LEU A 246 -11.97 18.41 -6.41
C LEU A 246 -13.14 19.29 -6.87
N THR A 247 -13.83 18.83 -7.90
CA THR A 247 -15.02 19.48 -8.46
C THR A 247 -16.25 18.62 -8.19
N ALA A 248 -17.45 19.16 -8.46
CA ALA A 248 -18.69 18.38 -8.35
C ALA A 248 -18.72 17.15 -9.27
N ASP A 249 -17.94 17.16 -10.36
CA ASP A 249 -17.85 16.07 -11.33
C ASP A 249 -16.72 15.09 -11.02
N THR A 250 -15.95 15.29 -9.94
CA THR A 250 -14.86 14.39 -9.57
C THR A 250 -15.40 13.03 -9.16
N VAL A 251 -14.96 12.01 -9.88
CA VAL A 251 -15.18 10.59 -9.55
C VAL A 251 -14.09 10.14 -8.57
N ILE A 252 -14.44 9.99 -7.28
CA ILE A 252 -13.48 9.73 -6.21
C ILE A 252 -12.69 8.42 -6.41
N ASN A 253 -13.34 7.34 -6.86
CA ASN A 253 -12.68 6.06 -7.13
C ASN A 253 -11.67 6.11 -8.28
N GLU A 254 -11.64 7.18 -9.08
CA GLU A 254 -10.59 7.41 -10.09
C GLU A 254 -9.44 8.29 -9.59
N ASN A 255 -9.59 8.90 -8.41
CA ASN A 255 -8.64 9.85 -7.84
C ASN A 255 -8.01 9.36 -6.53
N VAL A 256 -8.66 8.43 -5.83
CA VAL A 256 -8.18 7.81 -4.60
C VAL A 256 -8.18 6.31 -4.76
N GLY A 257 -7.05 5.69 -4.43
CA GLY A 257 -6.94 4.25 -4.41
C GLY A 257 -5.99 3.75 -3.34
N VAL A 258 -6.13 2.49 -2.93
CA VAL A 258 -5.23 1.84 -1.98
C VAL A 258 -4.62 0.62 -2.65
N GLN A 259 -3.31 0.45 -2.50
CA GLN A 259 -2.63 -0.80 -2.80
C GLN A 259 -2.48 -1.58 -1.50
N ALA A 260 -2.69 -2.90 -1.54
CA ALA A 260 -2.44 -3.78 -0.41
C ALA A 260 -1.60 -4.99 -0.82
N GLN A 261 -0.58 -5.30 -0.01
CA GLN A 261 0.28 -6.47 -0.20
C GLN A 261 0.54 -7.13 1.15
N ILE A 262 0.54 -8.46 1.15
CA ILE A 262 0.56 -9.27 2.36
C ILE A 262 1.92 -9.92 2.51
N PHE A 263 2.51 -9.81 3.70
CA PHE A 263 3.82 -10.39 3.99
C PHE A 263 3.84 -11.15 5.31
N THR A 264 4.47 -12.33 5.30
CA THR A 264 5.04 -12.94 6.50
C THR A 264 6.46 -12.42 6.68
N ILE A 265 6.76 -11.84 7.84
CA ILE A 265 8.08 -11.26 8.11
C ILE A 265 9.06 -12.35 8.49
N VAL A 266 10.26 -12.34 7.91
CA VAL A 266 11.29 -13.35 8.18
C VAL A 266 12.61 -12.67 8.56
N ASN A 267 13.40 -13.30 9.42
CA ASN A 267 14.73 -12.83 9.76
C ASN A 267 15.77 -13.50 8.85
N ASP A 268 15.68 -13.19 7.56
CA ASP A 268 16.55 -13.67 6.50
C ASP A 268 16.74 -12.57 5.45
N GLU A 269 17.99 -12.23 5.15
CA GLU A 269 18.38 -11.15 4.25
C GLU A 269 18.27 -11.56 2.77
N ASP A 270 18.10 -12.84 2.45
CA ASP A 270 17.77 -13.28 1.08
C ASP A 270 16.38 -12.74 0.65
N TYR A 271 15.54 -12.34 1.61
CA TYR A 271 14.23 -11.70 1.41
C TYR A 271 14.26 -10.18 1.59
N TYR A 272 15.44 -9.56 1.58
CA TYR A 272 15.56 -8.11 1.72
C TYR A 272 15.06 -7.36 0.48
N TYR A 273 14.21 -6.37 0.71
CA TYR A 273 13.75 -5.42 -0.30
C TYR A 273 14.05 -3.98 0.17
N PRO A 274 14.71 -3.15 -0.67
CA PRO A 274 15.26 -1.89 -0.19
C PRO A 274 14.25 -0.75 -0.04
N ASP A 275 13.04 -0.81 -0.62
CA ASP A 275 12.14 0.35 -0.64
C ASP A 275 10.66 -0.03 -0.57
N LEU A 276 10.19 -0.40 0.62
CA LEU A 276 8.78 -0.74 0.86
C LEU A 276 7.88 0.49 1.08
N MET A 277 8.45 1.69 1.20
CA MET A 277 7.67 2.90 1.48
C MET A 277 6.91 3.41 0.24
N ARG A 278 7.47 3.23 -0.96
CA ARG A 278 6.99 3.87 -2.20
C ARG A 278 5.92 3.10 -2.98
N GLY A 279 5.32 2.07 -2.40
CA GLY A 279 4.21 1.33 -3.00
C GLY A 279 4.41 -0.18 -2.99
N MET A 280 3.41 -0.86 -3.54
CA MET A 280 3.43 -2.31 -3.74
C MET A 280 4.65 -2.75 -4.55
N ILE A 281 5.26 -3.88 -4.16
CA ILE A 281 6.33 -4.51 -4.94
C ILE A 281 5.72 -5.12 -6.21
N VAL A 282 6.29 -4.78 -7.37
CA VAL A 282 5.90 -5.33 -8.67
C VAL A 282 7.14 -5.88 -9.36
N ASP A 283 7.49 -7.11 -9.00
CA ASP A 283 8.60 -7.87 -9.59
C ASP A 283 8.40 -9.37 -9.35
N GLY A 284 8.72 -10.21 -10.33
CA GLY A 284 8.51 -11.65 -10.25
C GLY A 284 7.04 -12.00 -9.91
N ASP A 285 6.85 -12.71 -8.78
CA ASP A 285 5.52 -13.11 -8.29
C ASP A 285 4.81 -11.99 -7.51
N PHE A 286 5.54 -10.98 -7.02
CA PHE A 286 4.94 -9.84 -6.31
C PHE A 286 4.08 -9.02 -7.26
N GLY A 287 2.81 -8.80 -6.90
CA GLY A 287 1.86 -8.03 -7.71
C GLY A 287 1.47 -8.68 -9.04
N ALA A 288 1.75 -9.97 -9.24
CA ALA A 288 1.42 -10.70 -10.47
C ALA A 288 -0.08 -11.10 -10.55
N ASP A 289 -0.73 -11.24 -9.39
CA ASP A 289 -2.15 -11.55 -9.28
C ASP A 289 -2.84 -10.58 -8.30
N VAL A 290 -3.48 -9.55 -8.86
CA VAL A 290 -4.07 -8.46 -8.08
C VAL A 290 -5.58 -8.48 -8.24
N ALA A 291 -6.31 -8.43 -7.13
CA ALA A 291 -7.73 -8.13 -7.13
C ALA A 291 -7.95 -6.63 -7.21
N LYS A 292 -8.76 -6.20 -8.18
CA LYS A 292 -9.11 -4.79 -8.37
C LYS A 292 -10.61 -4.60 -8.22
N TYR A 293 -11.01 -3.76 -7.27
CA TYR A 293 -12.40 -3.55 -6.91
C TYR A 293 -12.60 -2.17 -6.29
N THR A 294 -13.83 -1.70 -6.19
CA THR A 294 -14.13 -0.49 -5.40
C THR A 294 -14.57 -0.87 -4.00
N GLY A 295 -14.30 0.00 -3.03
CA GLY A 295 -14.69 -0.22 -1.64
C GLY A 295 -14.49 1.05 -0.82
N SER A 296 -14.04 0.90 0.43
CA SER A 296 -13.92 2.01 1.38
C SER A 296 -12.57 2.03 2.10
N THR A 297 -12.36 3.02 2.97
CA THR A 297 -11.27 2.97 3.96
C THR A 297 -11.55 1.93 5.04
N THR A 298 -10.50 1.29 5.57
CA THR A 298 -10.61 0.17 6.52
C THR A 298 -10.18 0.54 7.95
N GLY A 299 -9.88 -0.44 8.83
CA GLY A 299 -9.50 -0.23 10.24
C GLY A 299 -10.56 -0.60 11.29
N THR A 300 -10.13 -0.74 12.54
CA THR A 300 -10.91 -1.29 13.67
C THR A 300 -12.09 -0.44 14.15
N SER A 301 -12.21 0.81 13.72
CA SER A 301 -13.39 1.65 14.00
C SER A 301 -14.59 1.33 13.09
N ARG A 302 -14.45 0.33 12.21
CA ARG A 302 -15.48 -0.16 11.31
C ARG A 302 -15.66 -1.68 11.43
N ASP A 303 -16.87 -2.13 11.12
CA ASP A 303 -17.26 -3.53 11.03
C ASP A 303 -18.43 -3.68 10.03
N ASN A 304 -19.30 -4.68 10.23
CA ASN A 304 -20.48 -4.91 9.36
C ASN A 304 -21.75 -4.18 9.85
N ASP A 305 -21.66 -3.44 10.96
CA ASP A 305 -22.71 -2.57 11.49
C ASP A 305 -22.36 -1.08 11.31
N VAL A 306 -21.08 -0.72 11.43
CA VAL A 306 -20.54 0.63 11.24
C VAL A 306 -19.61 0.65 10.03
N CYS A 307 -20.03 1.34 8.98
CA CYS A 307 -19.34 1.43 7.71
C CYS A 307 -18.60 2.76 7.55
N SER A 308 -17.56 2.78 6.71
CA SER A 308 -16.88 4.01 6.36
C SER A 308 -17.72 4.86 5.41
N GLY A 309 -17.73 6.17 5.64
CA GLY A 309 -18.27 7.15 4.70
C GLY A 309 -17.33 7.46 3.53
N TYR A 310 -16.06 7.08 3.60
CA TYR A 310 -15.10 7.23 2.50
C TYR A 310 -15.26 6.07 1.51
N SER A 311 -16.31 6.12 0.69
CA SER A 311 -16.62 5.14 -0.36
C SER A 311 -17.34 5.85 -1.53
N PRO A 312 -17.10 5.45 -2.79
CA PRO A 312 -16.17 4.41 -3.24
C PRO A 312 -14.74 4.93 -3.47
N ILE A 313 -13.75 4.12 -3.13
CA ILE A 313 -12.34 4.27 -3.52
C ILE A 313 -11.85 2.99 -4.23
N THR A 314 -10.83 3.05 -5.07
CA THR A 314 -10.28 1.83 -5.70
C THR A 314 -9.35 1.08 -4.76
N TRP A 315 -9.40 -0.25 -4.79
CA TRP A 315 -8.42 -1.13 -4.16
C TRP A 315 -7.70 -1.99 -5.20
N GLN A 316 -6.41 -2.20 -5.00
CA GLN A 316 -5.54 -3.13 -5.72
C GLN A 316 -4.85 -4.02 -4.69
N VAL A 317 -5.34 -5.25 -4.51
CA VAL A 317 -4.89 -6.17 -3.45
C VAL A 317 -4.18 -7.35 -4.08
N ASP A 318 -2.92 -7.57 -3.72
CA ASP A 318 -2.20 -8.78 -4.10
C ASP A 318 -2.88 -10.01 -3.49
N ARG A 319 -3.29 -10.97 -4.32
CA ARG A 319 -3.97 -12.19 -3.86
C ARG A 319 -3.01 -13.17 -3.20
N LYS A 320 -1.70 -12.99 -3.39
CA LYS A 320 -0.65 -13.88 -2.87
C LYS A 320 -0.06 -13.34 -1.58
N CYS A 321 0.28 -14.26 -0.67
CA CYS A 321 1.15 -13.93 0.45
C CYS A 321 2.61 -14.12 0.07
N HIS A 322 3.47 -13.22 0.54
CA HIS A 322 4.91 -13.27 0.28
C HIS A 322 5.72 -13.26 1.57
N MET A 323 7.02 -13.52 1.47
CA MET A 323 7.96 -13.30 2.56
C MET A 323 8.80 -12.06 2.29
N VAL A 324 9.12 -11.32 3.35
CA VAL A 324 10.02 -10.17 3.29
C VAL A 324 10.83 -10.06 4.58
N SER A 325 12.07 -9.58 4.48
CA SER A 325 12.96 -9.52 5.64
C SER A 325 12.46 -8.54 6.71
N ALA A 326 12.72 -8.84 7.98
CA ALA A 326 12.47 -7.92 9.09
C ALA A 326 13.23 -6.59 8.91
N SER A 327 14.44 -6.64 8.35
CA SER A 327 15.23 -5.46 8.01
C SER A 327 14.61 -4.58 6.92
N THR A 328 13.79 -5.14 6.03
CA THR A 328 13.00 -4.36 5.06
C THR A 328 11.96 -3.50 5.77
N PHE A 329 11.21 -4.09 6.71
CA PHE A 329 10.22 -3.34 7.49
C PHE A 329 10.89 -2.31 8.39
N ASP A 330 11.96 -2.67 9.10
CA ASP A 330 12.66 -1.72 9.98
C ASP A 330 13.24 -0.55 9.19
N LYS A 331 13.75 -0.80 7.98
CA LYS A 331 14.14 0.25 7.05
C LYS A 331 12.96 1.11 6.60
N MET A 332 11.81 0.51 6.28
CA MET A 332 10.60 1.28 5.92
C MET A 332 10.22 2.24 7.05
N CYS A 333 10.24 1.80 8.31
CA CYS A 333 10.02 2.68 9.47
C CYS A 333 11.07 3.79 9.57
N ALA A 334 12.35 3.48 9.29
CA ALA A 334 13.40 4.51 9.23
C ALA A 334 13.13 5.55 8.12
N ASP A 335 12.71 5.12 6.94
CA ASP A 335 12.37 5.99 5.82
C ASP A 335 11.14 6.86 6.16
N MET A 336 10.13 6.31 6.84
CA MET A 336 8.96 7.03 7.32
C MET A 336 9.33 8.12 8.34
N LEU A 337 10.15 7.78 9.33
CA LEU A 337 10.64 8.74 10.34
C LEU A 337 11.55 9.83 9.76
N SER A 338 12.03 9.64 8.52
CA SER A 338 12.82 10.64 7.81
C SER A 338 11.98 11.60 6.96
N GLN A 339 10.66 11.43 6.88
CA GLN A 339 9.78 12.35 6.15
C GLN A 339 9.65 13.71 6.85
N ARG A 340 9.14 14.73 6.14
CA ARG A 340 8.90 16.04 6.74
C ARG A 340 7.80 15.97 7.80
N ASP A 341 6.74 15.25 7.48
CA ASP A 341 5.63 15.05 8.39
C ASP A 341 5.98 14.03 9.46
N ASP A 342 5.34 14.14 10.63
CA ASP A 342 5.57 13.20 11.73
C ASP A 342 4.81 11.89 11.50
N MET A 343 5.50 10.92 10.90
CA MET A 343 4.95 9.58 10.64
C MET A 343 5.09 8.61 11.82
N SER A 344 5.50 9.06 13.02
CA SER A 344 5.65 8.18 14.19
C SER A 344 4.33 7.50 14.62
N GLY A 345 3.18 8.03 14.18
CA GLY A 345 1.86 7.43 14.39
C GLY A 345 1.59 6.16 13.58
N ASP A 346 2.45 5.83 12.60
CA ASP A 346 2.27 4.70 11.67
C ASP A 346 3.44 3.70 11.70
N VAL A 347 4.39 3.80 12.64
CA VAL A 347 5.54 2.86 12.74
C VAL A 347 5.26 1.57 13.52
N TYR A 348 3.99 1.21 13.67
CA TYR A 348 3.51 0.03 14.38
C TYR A 348 2.29 -0.56 13.66
N PRO A 349 1.98 -1.86 13.86
CA PRO A 349 0.84 -2.47 13.21
C PRO A 349 -0.48 -1.99 13.80
N HIS A 350 -1.37 -1.51 12.93
CA HIS A 350 -2.76 -1.22 13.27
C HIS A 350 -3.59 -2.49 13.41
N GLY A 351 -4.74 -2.40 14.08
CA GLY A 351 -5.67 -3.54 14.15
C GLY A 351 -6.39 -3.75 12.83
N SER A 352 -6.65 -5.00 12.46
CA SER A 352 -7.41 -5.38 11.27
C SER A 352 -8.92 -5.18 11.48
N ARG A 353 -9.65 -4.76 10.45
CA ARG A 353 -11.12 -4.79 10.40
C ARG A 353 -11.67 -6.24 10.35
N ALA A 354 -12.97 -6.43 10.62
CA ALA A 354 -13.61 -7.74 10.39
C ALA A 354 -13.88 -7.88 8.89
N LEU A 355 -13.82 -9.10 8.35
CA LEU A 355 -14.15 -9.35 6.94
C LEU A 355 -15.50 -8.71 6.56
N VAL A 356 -15.53 -7.96 5.45
CA VAL A 356 -16.77 -7.38 4.92
C VAL A 356 -17.78 -8.50 4.65
N ALA A 357 -19.01 -8.34 5.11
CA ALA A 357 -20.11 -9.22 4.73
C ALA A 357 -20.46 -9.04 3.24
N ASP A 358 -20.79 -10.12 2.52
CA ASP A 358 -20.97 -10.07 1.06
C ASP A 358 -21.93 -8.98 0.56
N HIS A 359 -22.98 -8.65 1.30
CA HIS A 359 -23.96 -7.61 0.95
C HIS A 359 -23.44 -6.17 1.04
N LEU A 360 -22.24 -5.98 1.58
CA LEU A 360 -21.50 -4.71 1.66
C LEU A 360 -20.26 -4.71 0.75
N ALA A 361 -19.94 -5.83 0.11
CA ALA A 361 -18.83 -5.96 -0.82
C ALA A 361 -19.34 -5.73 -2.25
N ALA A 362 -18.60 -4.96 -3.05
CA ALA A 362 -18.93 -4.70 -4.44
C ALA A 362 -18.98 -5.99 -5.28
N ASP A 363 -19.80 -6.02 -6.32
CA ASP A 363 -19.86 -7.11 -7.31
C ASP A 363 -18.88 -6.93 -8.50
N ASN A 364 -18.01 -5.93 -8.41
CA ASN A 364 -17.11 -5.49 -9.48
C ASN A 364 -15.65 -5.96 -9.34
N HIS A 365 -15.36 -6.93 -8.46
CA HIS A 365 -14.03 -7.54 -8.36
C HIS A 365 -13.54 -8.05 -9.71
N SER A 366 -12.32 -7.67 -10.05
CA SER A 366 -11.64 -7.99 -11.30
C SER A 366 -10.17 -8.34 -11.06
N ARG A 367 -9.45 -8.68 -12.14
CA ARG A 367 -8.02 -8.98 -12.13
C ARG A 367 -7.19 -7.82 -12.65
#